data_AF-A0A257INT7-F1
#
_entry.id   AF-A0A257INT7-F1
#
_cell.length_a   1.000
_cell.length_b   1.000
_cell.length_c   1.000
_cell.angle_alpha   90.00
_cell.angle_beta   90.00
_cell.angle_gamma   90.00
#
_symmetry.space_group_name_H-M   'P 1'
#
loop_
_entity.id
_entity.type
_entity.pdbx_description
1 polymer ?
#
loop_
_entity_poly.entity_id
_entity_poly.type
_entity_poly.pdbx_seq_one_letter_code
_entity_poly.pdbx_strand_id
1 'polypeptide(L)'
;MELEELKTTWGLYDKKIMSTQTITQKIIESMIKERSVSRVERLKKQYFGFFVLLIVEAGFMLAILFGNPFDFKYQIQFLPFLLLLMGIIVAFINLTQYYEKINTLLIDKNIGTFLNGILEFYEKNKTYEKWFGIILFSIGFLVPLSFLPPKIEKYGIQKALLDTAIPMLISLVLYFLAFKMGAFKKRHKENFKSDLEEYNELKGMSSELGESAI
;
A
#
# COMPACT_ATOMS: atom_id res chain seq x y z
N MET A 1 -48.09 -45.44 -9.21
CA MET A 1 -47.74 -45.08 -7.81
C MET A 1 -46.22 -44.92 -7.64
N GLU A 2 -45.39 -45.77 -8.23
CA GLU A 2 -43.91 -45.63 -8.15
C GLU A 2 -43.31 -44.39 -8.83
N LEU A 3 -43.91 -43.90 -9.92
CA LEU A 3 -43.33 -42.84 -10.75
C LEU A 3 -43.54 -41.42 -10.17
N GLU A 4 -44.66 -41.21 -9.47
CA GLU A 4 -44.95 -39.95 -8.77
C GLU A 4 -44.10 -39.81 -7.49
N GLU A 5 -43.88 -40.91 -6.75
CA GLU A 5 -42.94 -40.97 -5.63
C GLU A 5 -41.50 -40.71 -6.07
N LEU A 6 -41.09 -41.25 -7.22
CA LEU A 6 -39.75 -40.97 -7.77
C LEU A 6 -39.60 -39.50 -8.15
N LYS A 7 -40.61 -38.89 -8.79
CA LYS A 7 -40.60 -37.46 -9.14
C LYS A 7 -40.56 -36.55 -7.91
N THR A 8 -41.33 -36.87 -6.88
CA THR A 8 -41.33 -36.08 -5.63
C THR A 8 -40.02 -36.23 -4.87
N THR A 9 -39.48 -37.44 -4.79
CA THR A 9 -38.16 -37.70 -4.18
C THR A 9 -37.05 -36.99 -4.94
N TRP A 10 -37.08 -37.02 -6.28
CA TRP A 10 -36.12 -36.32 -7.12
C TRP A 10 -36.17 -34.80 -6.94
N GLY A 11 -37.38 -34.21 -6.93
CA GLY A 11 -37.55 -32.77 -6.68
C GLY A 11 -37.12 -32.33 -5.27
N LEU A 12 -37.21 -33.23 -4.27
CA LEU A 12 -36.68 -32.99 -2.92
C LEU A 12 -35.15 -33.03 -2.89
N TYR A 13 -34.51 -33.97 -3.62
CA TYR A 13 -33.06 -34.01 -3.77
C TYR A 13 -32.54 -32.76 -4.49
N ASP A 14 -33.20 -32.32 -5.56
CA ASP A 14 -32.85 -31.09 -6.28
C ASP A 14 -32.91 -29.86 -5.37
N LYS A 15 -33.99 -29.71 -4.60
CA LYS A 15 -34.11 -28.63 -3.60
C LYS A 15 -33.02 -28.69 -2.53
N LYS A 16 -32.62 -29.90 -2.11
CA LYS A 16 -31.55 -30.10 -1.13
C LYS A 16 -30.18 -29.74 -1.73
N ILE A 17 -29.92 -30.09 -2.99
CA ILE A 17 -28.69 -29.73 -3.70
C ILE A 17 -28.62 -28.21 -3.89
N MET A 18 -29.67 -27.59 -4.41
CA MET A 18 -29.78 -26.13 -4.60
C MET A 18 -29.57 -25.37 -3.28
N SER A 19 -30.23 -25.78 -2.20
CA SER A 19 -30.06 -25.12 -0.89
C SER A 19 -28.66 -25.32 -0.31
N THR A 20 -28.07 -26.51 -0.46
CA THR A 20 -26.69 -26.78 -0.02
C THR A 20 -25.69 -25.94 -0.82
N GLN A 21 -25.88 -25.78 -2.12
CA GLN A 21 -25.07 -24.92 -2.97
C GLN A 21 -25.20 -23.44 -2.58
N THR A 22 -26.42 -22.96 -2.36
CA THR A 22 -26.67 -21.57 -1.94
C THR A 22 -26.00 -21.28 -0.59
N ILE A 23 -26.05 -22.23 0.33
CA ILE A 23 -25.37 -22.16 1.63
C ILE A 23 -23.85 -22.15 1.43
N THR A 24 -23.33 -23.04 0.58
CA THR A 24 -21.89 -23.13 0.28
C THR A 24 -21.37 -21.83 -0.33
N GLN A 25 -22.10 -21.25 -1.29
CA GLN A 25 -21.76 -19.98 -1.91
C GLN A 25 -21.73 -18.83 -0.90
N LYS A 26 -22.75 -18.73 -0.03
CA LYS A 26 -22.78 -17.74 1.05
C LYS A 26 -21.64 -17.92 2.05
N ILE A 27 -21.26 -19.16 2.35
CA ILE A 27 -20.11 -19.46 3.23
C ILE A 27 -18.82 -18.97 2.57
N ILE A 28 -18.60 -19.27 1.29
CA ILE A 28 -17.39 -18.84 0.59
C ILE A 28 -17.34 -17.31 0.47
N GLU A 29 -18.44 -16.64 0.11
CA GLU A 29 -18.52 -15.18 0.10
C GLU A 29 -18.19 -14.57 1.47
N SER A 30 -18.71 -15.15 2.55
CA SER A 30 -18.41 -14.69 3.92
C SER A 30 -16.93 -14.89 4.28
N MET A 31 -16.33 -15.99 3.82
CA MET A 31 -14.91 -16.29 4.04
C MET A 31 -14.00 -15.31 3.29
N ILE A 32 -14.30 -15.03 2.01
CA ILE A 32 -13.56 -14.03 1.21
C ILE A 32 -13.73 -12.65 1.86
N LYS A 33 -14.92 -12.32 2.36
CA LYS A 33 -15.19 -11.06 3.05
C LYS A 33 -14.35 -10.93 4.32
N GLU A 34 -14.40 -11.89 5.23
CA GLU A 34 -13.63 -11.85 6.47
C GLU A 34 -12.12 -11.77 6.20
N ARG A 35 -11.62 -12.55 5.23
CA ARG A 35 -10.22 -12.52 4.82
C ARG A 35 -9.82 -11.14 4.30
N SER A 36 -10.65 -10.53 3.46
CA SER A 36 -10.38 -9.22 2.87
C SER A 36 -10.45 -8.10 3.91
N VAL A 37 -11.44 -8.12 4.82
CA VAL A 37 -11.55 -7.18 5.94
C VAL A 37 -10.34 -7.29 6.86
N SER A 38 -9.95 -8.51 7.24
CA SER A 38 -8.77 -8.75 8.07
C SER A 38 -7.48 -8.23 7.42
N ARG A 39 -7.31 -8.41 6.10
CA ARG A 39 -6.19 -7.85 5.33
C ARG A 39 -6.19 -6.32 5.38
N VAL A 40 -7.36 -5.71 5.22
CA VAL A 40 -7.53 -4.25 5.30
C VAL A 40 -7.22 -3.72 6.70
N GLU A 41 -7.65 -4.39 7.77
CA GLU A 41 -7.32 -3.99 9.15
C GLU A 41 -5.83 -4.07 9.44
N ARG A 42 -5.16 -5.14 8.97
CA ARG A 42 -3.70 -5.25 9.07
C ARG A 42 -2.99 -4.11 8.34
N LEU A 43 -3.47 -3.76 7.14
CA LEU A 43 -2.97 -2.61 6.40
C LEU A 43 -3.20 -1.33 7.21
N LYS A 44 -4.42 -1.05 7.70
CA LYS A 44 -4.70 0.14 8.53
C LYS A 44 -3.72 0.26 9.70
N LYS A 45 -3.43 -0.83 10.41
CA LYS A 45 -2.46 -0.84 11.52
C LYS A 45 -1.04 -0.52 11.04
N GLN A 46 -0.61 -1.05 9.90
CA GLN A 46 0.69 -0.74 9.30
C GLN A 46 0.77 0.73 8.84
N TYR A 47 -0.27 1.24 8.18
CA TYR A 47 -0.36 2.64 7.76
C TYR A 47 -0.42 3.62 8.94
N PHE A 48 -1.03 3.23 10.06
CA PHE A 48 -0.94 4.01 11.30
C PHE A 48 0.50 4.13 11.80
N GLY A 49 1.28 3.05 11.73
CA GLY A 49 2.72 3.10 12.01
C GLY A 49 3.46 4.09 11.11
N PHE A 50 3.16 4.08 9.80
CA PHE A 50 3.72 5.06 8.86
C PHE A 50 3.27 6.50 9.17
N PHE A 51 2.03 6.71 9.59
CA PHE A 51 1.52 8.03 9.99
C PHE A 51 2.30 8.61 11.17
N VAL A 52 2.53 7.81 12.22
CA VAL A 52 3.34 8.22 13.37
C VAL A 52 4.77 8.54 12.94
N LEU A 53 5.37 7.71 12.08
CA LEU A 53 6.72 7.94 11.56
C LEU A 53 6.81 9.27 10.79
N LEU A 54 5.85 9.57 9.92
CA LEU A 54 5.81 10.84 9.16
C LEU A 54 5.69 12.06 10.08
N ILE A 55 4.92 11.97 11.17
CA ILE A 55 4.80 13.06 12.16
C ILE A 55 6.14 13.30 12.87
N VAL A 56 6.79 12.23 13.31
CA VAL A 56 8.11 12.32 13.96
C VAL A 56 9.14 12.91 12.99
N GLU A 57 9.15 12.45 11.74
CA GLU A 57 10.05 12.96 10.70
C GLU A 57 9.79 14.44 10.38
N ALA A 58 8.52 14.85 10.28
CA ALA A 58 8.15 16.26 10.13
C ALA A 58 8.65 17.10 11.31
N GLY A 59 8.53 16.59 12.54
CA GLY A 59 9.05 17.25 13.74
C GLY A 59 10.57 17.50 13.66
N PHE A 60 11.34 16.50 13.22
CA PHE A 60 12.77 16.66 12.99
C PHE A 60 13.08 17.68 11.89
N MET A 61 12.38 17.64 10.75
CA MET A 61 12.59 18.60 9.67
C MET A 61 12.30 20.03 10.11
N LEU A 62 11.21 20.26 10.85
CA LEU A 62 10.87 21.58 11.40
C LEU A 62 11.92 22.03 12.42
N ALA A 63 12.38 21.14 13.30
CA ALA A 63 13.45 21.45 14.24
C ALA A 63 14.75 21.86 13.53
N ILE A 64 15.08 21.23 12.41
CA ILE A 64 16.25 21.59 11.60
C ILE A 64 16.06 22.97 10.96
N LEU A 65 14.91 23.22 10.35
CA LEU A 65 14.62 24.47 9.63
C LEU A 65 14.55 25.69 10.55
N PHE A 66 13.95 25.56 11.73
CA PHE A 66 13.78 26.68 12.67
C PHE A 66 14.85 26.75 13.75
N GLY A 67 15.40 25.61 14.17
CA GLY A 67 16.40 25.54 15.23
C GLY A 67 17.84 25.65 14.73
N ASN A 68 18.09 25.40 13.43
CA ASN A 68 19.42 25.36 12.83
C ASN A 68 20.47 24.61 13.69
N PRO A 69 20.22 23.36 14.11
CA PRO A 69 21.12 22.61 15.01
C PRO A 69 22.47 22.26 14.37
N PHE A 70 22.62 22.49 13.07
CA PHE A 70 23.80 22.18 12.28
C PHE A 70 24.64 23.41 11.91
N ASP A 71 24.28 24.59 12.45
CA ASP A 71 24.96 25.85 12.20
C ASP A 71 25.14 26.16 10.69
N PHE A 72 24.09 25.91 9.90
CA PHE A 72 24.10 26.21 8.49
C PHE A 72 24.21 27.72 8.26
N LYS A 73 25.15 28.10 7.39
CA LYS A 73 25.50 29.49 7.06
C LYS A 73 24.77 29.98 5.82
N TYR A 74 24.49 29.08 4.88
CA TYR A 74 23.85 29.40 3.60
C TYR A 74 22.45 28.80 3.53
N GLN A 75 21.48 29.59 3.05
CA GLN A 75 20.08 29.15 2.92
C GLN A 75 19.93 27.90 2.03
N ILE A 76 20.82 27.71 1.04
CA ILE A 76 20.79 26.55 0.16
C ILE A 76 21.05 25.23 0.90
N GLN A 77 21.69 25.25 2.07
CA GLN A 77 21.92 24.07 2.90
C GLN A 77 20.62 23.52 3.50
N PHE A 78 19.57 24.35 3.60
CA PHE A 78 18.24 23.95 4.07
C PHE A 78 17.37 23.33 2.96
N LEU A 79 17.73 23.52 1.69
CA LEU A 79 16.96 23.04 0.53
C LEU A 79 16.63 21.54 0.58
N PRO A 80 17.55 20.62 0.96
CA PRO A 80 17.23 19.20 1.02
C PRO A 80 16.12 18.90 2.04
N PHE A 81 16.13 19.60 3.18
CA PHE A 81 15.15 19.41 4.25
C PHE A 81 13.78 20.00 3.89
N LEU A 82 13.74 21.12 3.14
CA LEU A 82 12.50 21.66 2.57
C LEU A 82 11.86 20.71 1.56
N LEU A 83 12.66 20.13 0.66
CA LEU A 83 12.19 19.12 -0.31
C LEU A 83 11.64 17.89 0.41
N LEU A 84 12.30 17.46 1.48
CA LEU A 84 11.87 16.34 2.32
C LEU A 84 10.56 16.64 3.03
N LEU A 85 10.43 17.84 3.63
CA LEU A 85 9.19 18.29 4.27
C LEU A 85 8.02 18.33 3.27
N MET A 86 8.23 18.81 2.05
CA MET A 86 7.21 18.73 0.99
C MET A 86 6.84 17.29 0.65
N GLY A 87 7.82 16.38 0.57
CA GLY A 87 7.59 14.95 0.39
C GLY A 87 6.74 14.34 1.49
N ILE A 88 7.01 14.72 2.75
CA ILE A 88 6.22 14.29 3.92
C ILE A 88 4.78 14.80 3.82
N ILE A 89 4.57 16.06 3.46
CA ILE A 89 3.21 16.64 3.31
C ILE A 89 2.43 15.87 2.24
N VAL A 90 3.04 15.58 1.09
CA VAL A 90 2.39 14.79 0.02
C VAL A 90 2.09 13.37 0.50
N ALA A 91 3.03 12.71 1.18
CA ALA A 91 2.83 11.38 1.74
C ALA A 91 1.69 11.36 2.78
N PHE A 92 1.63 12.39 3.63
CA PHE A 92 0.59 12.56 4.63
C PHE A 92 -0.80 12.70 4.01
N ILE A 93 -0.95 13.58 3.01
CA ILE A 93 -2.22 13.77 2.27
C ILE A 93 -2.65 12.47 1.59
N ASN A 94 -1.73 11.74 0.97
CA ASN A 94 -2.06 10.47 0.33
C ASN A 94 -2.50 9.41 1.35
N LEU A 95 -1.88 9.37 2.52
CA LEU A 95 -2.19 8.40 3.56
C LEU A 95 -3.54 8.69 4.24
N THR A 96 -3.92 9.96 4.40
CA THR A 96 -5.25 10.33 4.89
C THR A 96 -6.33 9.99 3.88
N GLN A 97 -6.13 10.31 2.59
CA GLN A 97 -7.05 9.91 1.52
C GLN A 97 -7.18 8.39 1.41
N TYR A 98 -6.09 7.64 1.64
CA TYR A 98 -6.07 6.19 1.71
C TYR A 98 -6.94 5.67 2.85
N TYR A 99 -6.81 6.26 4.04
CA TYR A 99 -7.58 5.86 5.20
C TYR A 99 -9.09 6.10 4.99
N GLU A 100 -9.48 7.26 4.46
CA GLU A 100 -10.87 7.61 4.20
C GLU A 100 -11.51 6.69 3.16
N LYS A 101 -10.88 6.49 2.00
CA LYS A 101 -11.42 5.65 0.92
C LYS A 101 -11.59 4.20 1.32
N ILE A 102 -10.65 3.65 2.08
CA ILE A 102 -10.78 2.29 2.57
C ILE A 102 -11.93 2.18 3.56
N ASN A 103 -12.13 3.19 4.40
CA ASN A 103 -13.22 3.17 5.36
C ASN A 103 -14.59 3.26 4.69
N THR A 104 -14.72 4.02 3.59
CA THR A 104 -15.97 4.09 2.82
C THR A 104 -16.25 2.83 2.03
N LEU A 105 -15.22 2.21 1.41
CA LEU A 105 -15.37 0.95 0.67
C LEU A 105 -15.82 -0.21 1.56
N LEU A 106 -15.33 -0.29 2.81
CA LEU A 106 -15.74 -1.32 3.78
C LEU A 106 -17.23 -1.26 4.16
N ILE A 107 -17.90 -0.13 3.96
CA ILE A 107 -19.32 0.06 4.27
C ILE A 107 -20.21 -0.53 3.17
N ASP A 108 -19.68 -0.70 1.96
CA ASP A 108 -20.44 -1.28 0.85
C ASP A 108 -20.65 -2.79 1.06
N LYS A 109 -21.89 -3.25 0.90
CA LYS A 109 -22.27 -4.64 1.21
C LYS A 109 -21.87 -5.61 0.08
N ASN A 110 -21.56 -5.10 -1.12
CA ASN A 110 -21.19 -5.91 -2.26
C ASN A 110 -19.68 -6.13 -2.35
N ILE A 111 -19.26 -7.39 -2.18
CA ILE A 111 -17.84 -7.78 -2.16
C ILE A 111 -17.13 -7.54 -3.50
N GLY A 112 -17.83 -7.68 -4.63
CA GLY A 112 -17.26 -7.40 -5.94
C GLY A 112 -16.94 -5.91 -6.14
N THR A 113 -17.83 -5.03 -5.67
CA THR A 113 -17.60 -3.57 -5.69
C THR A 113 -16.45 -3.18 -4.76
N PHE A 114 -16.40 -3.80 -3.57
CA PHE A 114 -15.34 -3.59 -2.60
C PHE A 114 -13.95 -3.97 -3.15
N LEU A 115 -13.81 -5.19 -3.71
CA LEU A 115 -12.55 -5.68 -4.26
C LEU A 115 -12.08 -4.86 -5.47
N ASN A 116 -12.98 -4.51 -6.39
CA ASN A 116 -12.66 -3.65 -7.53
C ASN A 116 -12.25 -2.23 -7.09
N GLY A 117 -12.97 -1.65 -6.13
CA GLY A 117 -12.66 -0.32 -5.59
C GLY A 117 -11.28 -0.25 -4.93
N ILE A 118 -10.90 -1.31 -4.20
CA ILE A 118 -9.55 -1.42 -3.62
C ILE A 118 -8.49 -1.57 -4.71
N LEU A 119 -8.74 -2.39 -5.74
CA LEU A 119 -7.77 -2.64 -6.82
C LEU A 119 -7.51 -1.40 -7.69
N GLU A 120 -8.56 -0.68 -8.12
CA GLU A 120 -8.41 0.58 -8.86
C GLU A 120 -7.66 1.64 -8.05
N PHE A 121 -7.90 1.66 -6.73
CA PHE A 121 -7.24 2.58 -5.83
C PHE A 121 -5.74 2.28 -5.68
N TYR A 122 -5.36 1.00 -5.55
CA TYR A 122 -3.95 0.57 -5.57
C TYR A 122 -3.25 0.92 -6.89
N GLU A 123 -3.95 0.91 -8.02
CA GLU A 123 -3.37 1.33 -9.30
C GLU A 123 -3.07 2.83 -9.37
N LYS A 124 -3.99 3.67 -8.88
CA LYS A 124 -3.78 5.13 -8.83
C LYS A 124 -2.67 5.53 -7.86
N ASN A 125 -2.55 4.84 -6.73
CA ASN A 125 -1.57 5.21 -5.70
C ASN A 125 -0.10 4.88 -6.06
N LYS A 126 0.10 4.02 -7.07
CA LYS A 126 1.41 3.59 -7.59
C LYS A 126 2.30 4.74 -8.09
N THR A 127 1.68 5.78 -8.64
CA THR A 127 2.43 6.94 -9.15
C THR A 127 3.11 7.68 -8.00
N TYR A 128 2.45 7.80 -6.86
CA TYR A 128 2.98 8.48 -5.68
C TYR A 128 4.13 7.71 -5.02
N GLU A 129 4.05 6.38 -4.95
CA GLU A 129 5.16 5.56 -4.43
C GLU A 129 6.45 5.73 -5.26
N LYS A 130 6.33 5.83 -6.59
CA LYS A 130 7.49 6.09 -7.47
C LYS A 130 8.10 7.46 -7.20
N TRP A 131 7.28 8.51 -7.13
CA TRP A 131 7.76 9.87 -6.84
C TRP A 131 8.40 9.96 -5.46
N PHE A 132 7.80 9.32 -4.45
CA PHE A 132 8.35 9.25 -3.10
C PHE A 132 9.72 8.55 -3.09
N GLY A 133 9.86 7.44 -3.82
CA GLY A 133 11.15 6.74 -3.96
C GLY A 133 12.24 7.59 -4.63
N ILE A 134 11.89 8.39 -5.64
CA ILE A 134 12.83 9.32 -6.31
C ILE A 134 13.24 10.45 -5.37
N ILE A 135 12.29 11.00 -4.59
CA ILE A 135 12.57 12.06 -3.60
C ILE A 135 13.53 11.54 -2.55
N LEU A 136 13.25 10.38 -1.92
CA LEU A 136 14.13 9.76 -0.93
C LEU A 136 15.53 9.47 -1.46
N PHE A 137 15.63 8.99 -2.71
CA PHE A 137 16.91 8.76 -3.36
C PHE A 137 17.69 10.07 -3.52
N SER A 138 17.03 11.12 -4.02
CA SER A 138 17.65 12.43 -4.26
C SER A 138 18.15 13.08 -2.96
N ILE A 139 17.41 12.92 -1.87
CA ILE A 139 17.80 13.37 -0.52
C ILE A 139 19.08 12.70 -0.04
N GLY A 140 19.27 11.41 -0.34
CA GLY A 140 20.49 10.67 0.01
C GLY A 140 21.77 11.30 -0.54
N PHE A 141 21.66 12.13 -1.59
CA PHE A 141 22.78 12.92 -2.12
C PHE A 141 22.74 14.37 -1.65
N LEU A 142 21.55 14.99 -1.61
CA LEU A 142 21.40 16.40 -1.29
C LEU A 142 21.72 16.72 0.18
N VAL A 143 21.39 15.83 1.13
CA VAL A 143 21.69 16.04 2.55
C VAL A 143 23.20 16.00 2.82
N PRO A 144 23.97 14.99 2.37
CA PRO A 144 25.42 15.05 2.53
C PRO A 144 26.07 16.28 1.89
N LEU A 145 25.55 16.74 0.74
CA LEU A 145 26.02 17.97 0.08
C LEU A 145 25.76 19.22 0.91
N SER A 146 24.68 19.30 1.69
CA SER A 146 24.43 20.49 2.52
C SER A 146 25.46 20.66 3.63
N PHE A 147 26.13 19.59 4.06
CA PHE A 147 27.23 19.64 5.02
C PHE A 147 28.61 19.90 4.38
N LEU A 148 28.69 20.03 3.06
CA LEU A 148 29.96 20.19 2.36
C LEU A 148 30.65 21.53 2.68
N PRO A 149 29.97 22.70 2.73
CA PRO A 149 30.60 23.97 3.10
C PRO A 149 31.32 23.96 4.47
N PRO A 150 30.68 23.56 5.60
CA PRO A 150 31.36 23.54 6.89
C PRO A 150 32.48 22.49 6.95
N LYS A 151 32.37 21.38 6.20
CA LYS A 151 33.45 20.38 6.10
C LYS A 151 34.67 20.92 5.35
N ILE A 152 34.48 21.71 4.29
CA ILE A 152 35.58 22.36 3.57
C ILE A 152 36.33 23.29 4.50
N GLU A 153 35.61 24.13 5.26
CA GLU A 153 36.21 25.07 6.21
C GLU A 153 37.04 24.35 7.30
N LYS A 154 36.60 23.16 7.74
CA LYS A 154 37.23 22.42 8.85
C LYS A 154 38.39 21.51 8.45
N TYR A 155 38.30 20.81 7.32
CA TYR A 155 39.25 19.74 6.96
C TYR A 155 39.90 19.91 5.58
N GLY A 156 39.53 20.95 4.82
CA GLY A 156 39.97 21.18 3.45
C GLY A 156 39.18 20.36 2.42
N ILE A 157 39.25 20.79 1.15
CA ILE A 157 38.39 20.31 0.04
C ILE A 157 38.49 18.80 -0.16
N GLN A 158 39.69 18.22 -0.18
CA GLN A 158 39.88 16.80 -0.47
C GLN A 158 39.26 15.90 0.60
N LYS A 159 39.48 16.20 1.89
CA LYS A 159 38.93 15.41 2.99
C LYS A 159 37.42 15.60 3.11
N ALA A 160 36.92 16.82 2.88
CA ALA A 160 35.49 17.12 2.87
C ALA A 160 34.74 16.34 1.78
N LEU A 161 35.31 16.22 0.58
CA LEU A 161 34.73 15.44 -0.52
C LEU A 161 34.68 13.94 -0.20
N LEU A 162 35.78 13.37 0.30
CA LEU A 162 35.82 11.95 0.68
C LEU A 162 34.82 11.62 1.80
N ASP A 163 34.77 12.45 2.84
CA ASP A 163 33.84 12.27 3.97
C ASP A 163 32.37 12.46 3.57
N THR A 164 32.11 13.22 2.49
CA THR A 164 30.77 13.40 1.93
C THR A 164 30.39 12.27 0.97
N ALA A 165 31.36 11.64 0.30
CA ALA A 165 31.13 10.51 -0.59
C ALA A 165 30.70 9.24 0.15
N ILE A 166 31.18 9.02 1.38
CA ILE A 166 30.82 7.86 2.21
C ILE A 166 29.30 7.74 2.44
N PRO A 167 28.60 8.75 3.00
CA PRO A 167 27.16 8.66 3.21
C PRO A 167 26.37 8.55 1.90
N MET A 168 26.83 9.19 0.80
CA MET A 168 26.21 9.01 -0.52
C MET A 168 26.29 7.56 -1.01
N LEU A 169 27.45 6.92 -0.85
CA LEU A 169 27.62 5.50 -1.18
C LEU A 169 26.74 4.60 -0.32
N ILE A 170 26.60 4.91 0.97
CA ILE A 170 25.69 4.18 1.87
C ILE A 170 24.24 4.32 1.35
N SER A 171 23.80 5.52 0.99
CA SER A 171 22.46 5.74 0.42
C SER A 171 22.25 4.96 -0.87
N LEU A 172 23.24 4.89 -1.76
CA LEU A 172 23.21 4.06 -2.97
C LEU A 172 23.05 2.57 -2.66
N VAL A 173 23.84 2.04 -1.73
CA VAL A 173 23.78 0.63 -1.33
C VAL A 173 22.42 0.32 -0.71
N LEU A 174 21.89 1.17 0.16
CA LEU A 174 20.58 1.00 0.77
C LEU A 174 19.47 1.02 -0.29
N TYR A 175 19.52 1.95 -1.25
CA TYR A 175 18.56 2.00 -2.35
C TYR A 175 18.62 0.73 -3.21
N PHE A 176 19.81 0.26 -3.55
CA PHE A 176 20.01 -0.97 -4.30
C PHE A 176 19.50 -2.20 -3.55
N LEU A 177 19.75 -2.29 -2.24
CA LEU A 177 19.22 -3.35 -1.39
C LEU A 177 17.69 -3.32 -1.33
N ALA A 178 17.08 -2.14 -1.13
CA ALA A 178 15.63 -1.97 -1.14
C ALA A 178 15.00 -2.41 -2.48
N PHE A 179 15.65 -2.04 -3.60
CA PHE A 179 15.26 -2.49 -4.92
C PHE A 179 15.36 -4.02 -5.08
N LYS A 180 16.49 -4.61 -4.69
CA LYS A 180 16.75 -6.07 -4.79
C LYS A 180 15.81 -6.88 -3.90
N MET A 181 15.50 -6.40 -2.70
CA MET A 181 14.55 -7.04 -1.77
C MET A 181 13.10 -6.92 -2.23
N GLY A 182 12.84 -6.16 -3.29
CA GLY A 182 11.50 -6.01 -3.83
C GLY A 182 10.61 -5.14 -2.95
N ALA A 183 11.16 -4.11 -2.30
CA ALA A 183 10.36 -3.10 -1.61
C ALA A 183 9.33 -2.43 -2.55
N PHE A 184 9.54 -2.54 -3.87
CA PHE A 184 8.62 -2.08 -4.92
C PHE A 184 7.77 -3.21 -5.55
N LYS A 185 7.78 -4.44 -5.01
CA LYS A 185 6.97 -5.57 -5.53
C LYS A 185 5.54 -5.53 -4.99
N LYS A 186 4.57 -5.83 -5.86
CA LYS A 186 3.12 -5.63 -5.69
C LYS A 186 2.41 -6.69 -4.83
N ARG A 187 3.03 -7.17 -3.75
CA ARG A 187 2.50 -8.30 -2.95
C ARG A 187 1.05 -8.11 -2.48
N HIS A 188 0.66 -6.91 -2.06
CA HIS A 188 -0.70 -6.66 -1.59
C HIS A 188 -1.73 -6.63 -2.72
N LYS A 189 -1.39 -6.09 -3.88
CA LYS A 189 -2.28 -6.05 -5.05
C LYS A 189 -2.55 -7.45 -5.60
N GLU A 190 -1.53 -8.30 -5.67
CA GLU A 190 -1.64 -9.67 -6.18
C GLU A 190 -2.62 -10.50 -5.33
N ASN A 191 -2.56 -10.33 -4.01
CA ASN A 191 -3.47 -11.01 -3.08
C ASN A 191 -4.94 -10.59 -3.26
N PHE A 192 -5.23 -9.29 -3.43
CA PHE A 192 -6.60 -8.83 -3.69
C PHE A 192 -7.08 -9.19 -5.11
N LYS A 193 -6.17 -9.29 -6.09
CA LYS A 193 -6.50 -9.76 -7.44
C LYS A 193 -6.91 -11.24 -7.41
N SER A 194 -6.18 -12.06 -6.67
CA SER A 194 -6.52 -13.47 -6.45
C SER A 194 -7.88 -13.63 -5.78
N ASP A 195 -8.18 -12.82 -4.75
CA ASP A 195 -9.49 -12.86 -4.09
C ASP A 195 -10.65 -12.46 -5.04
N LEU A 196 -10.39 -11.54 -5.98
CA LEU A 196 -11.37 -11.12 -6.99
C LEU A 196 -11.56 -12.20 -8.08
N GLU A 197 -10.50 -12.85 -8.52
CA GLU A 197 -10.56 -13.97 -9.47
C GLU A 197 -11.37 -15.13 -8.88
N GLU A 198 -11.09 -15.51 -7.62
CA GLU A 198 -11.84 -16.54 -6.88
C GLU A 198 -13.34 -16.16 -6.75
N TYR A 199 -13.65 -14.90 -6.47
CA TYR A 199 -15.04 -14.41 -6.44
C TYR A 199 -15.74 -14.49 -7.82
N ASN A 200 -15.05 -14.13 -8.89
CA ASN A 200 -15.61 -14.18 -10.25
C ASN A 200 -15.82 -15.61 -10.74
N GLU A 201 -14.93 -16.54 -10.40
CA GLU A 201 -15.10 -17.98 -10.70
C GLU A 201 -16.35 -18.53 -10.03
N LEU A 202 -16.56 -18.23 -8.75
CA LEU A 202 -17.75 -18.66 -8.02
C LEU A 202 -19.04 -18.10 -8.62
N LYS A 203 -19.00 -16.84 -9.07
CA LYS A 203 -20.13 -16.21 -9.75
C LYS A 203 -20.41 -16.87 -11.10
N GLY A 204 -19.36 -17.15 -11.89
CA GLY A 204 -19.44 -17.82 -13.18
C GLY A 204 -20.02 -19.24 -13.07
N MET A 205 -19.54 -20.03 -12.12
CA MET A 205 -20.08 -21.36 -11.83
C MET A 205 -21.55 -21.29 -11.40
N SER A 206 -21.95 -20.29 -10.61
CA SER A 206 -23.35 -20.12 -10.20
C SER A 206 -24.27 -19.74 -11.37
N SER A 207 -23.78 -18.96 -12.34
CA SER A 207 -24.55 -18.58 -13.54
C SER A 207 -24.70 -19.73 -14.53
N GLU A 208 -23.63 -20.49 -14.77
CA GLU A 208 -23.67 -21.65 -15.68
C GLU A 208 -24.62 -22.74 -15.16
N LEU A 209 -24.66 -22.94 -13.84
CA LEU A 209 -25.57 -23.90 -13.21
C LEU A 209 -27.03 -23.41 -13.23
N GLY A 210 -27.27 -22.11 -13.08
CA GLY A 210 -28.62 -21.52 -13.18
C GLY A 210 -29.21 -21.59 -14.60
N GLU A 211 -28.38 -21.50 -15.63
CA GLU A 211 -28.78 -21.69 -17.04
C GLU A 211 -28.99 -23.17 -17.39
N SER A 212 -28.28 -24.10 -16.75
CA SER A 212 -28.47 -25.55 -16.95
C SER A 212 -29.74 -26.13 -16.33
N ALA A 213 -30.45 -25.35 -15.51
CA ALA A 213 -31.65 -25.76 -14.78
C ALA A 213 -32.97 -25.26 -15.42
N ILE A 214 -32.90 -24.65 -16.62
CA ILE A 214 -34.05 -24.26 -17.46
C ILE A 214 -34.13 -25.22 -18.66
#